data_AF-A0A5K1BZ87-F1
#
_entry.id   AF-A0A5K1BZ87-F1
#
_cell.length_a   1.000
_cell.length_b   1.000
_cell.length_c   1.000
_cell.angle_alpha   90.00
_cell.angle_beta   90.00
_cell.angle_gamma   90.00
#
_symmetry.space_group_name_H-M   'P 1'
#
loop_
_entity.id
_entity.type
_entity.pdbx_description
1 polymer ?
#
loop_
_entity_poly.entity_id
_entity_poly.type
_entity_poly.pdbx_seq_one_letter_code
_entity_poly.pdbx_strand_id
1 'polypeptide(L)'
;IYKYFCENGIEVKDYGAVVSDVLLLASRQLICTSDVKSQTEVQKYEENKHNLIWMDPGSCCFALYSNLPSDQVLLQQSPLALAKAIK
;
A
#
# COMPACT_ATOMS: atom_id res chain seq x y z
N ILE A 1 -2.61 13.48 -18.06
CA ILE A 1 -2.93 12.70 -16.84
C ILE A 1 -2.03 11.48 -16.73
N TYR A 2 -2.09 10.52 -17.67
CA TYR A 2 -1.23 9.33 -17.64
C TYR A 2 0.28 9.65 -17.55
N LYS A 3 0.77 10.57 -18.39
CA LYS A 3 2.16 11.05 -18.36
C LYS A 3 2.59 11.58 -16.98
N TYR A 4 1.73 12.36 -16.32
CA TYR A 4 2.01 12.94 -15.00
C TYR A 4 2.15 11.85 -13.93
N PHE A 5 1.30 10.81 -13.96
CA PHE A 5 1.43 9.69 -13.01
C PHE A 5 2.73 8.91 -13.23
N CYS A 6 3.07 8.59 -14.48
CA CYS A 6 4.31 7.89 -14.80
C CYS A 6 5.57 8.69 -14.40
N GLU A 7 5.56 10.02 -14.60
CA GLU A 7 6.66 10.90 -14.18
C GLU A 7 6.87 10.90 -12.65
N ASN A 8 5.79 10.67 -11.88
CA ASN A 8 5.86 10.53 -10.42
C ASN A 8 6.08 9.07 -9.96
N GLY A 9 6.38 8.14 -10.88
CA GLY A 9 6.59 6.72 -10.56
C GLY A 9 5.31 5.98 -10.14
N ILE A 10 4.13 6.51 -10.49
CA ILE A 10 2.85 5.92 -10.14
C ILE A 10 2.39 5.01 -11.29
N GLU A 11 2.17 3.74 -10.95
CA GLU A 11 1.55 2.77 -11.85
C GLU A 11 0.02 2.93 -11.83
N VAL A 12 -0.59 3.03 -13.02
CA VAL A 12 -2.04 3.12 -13.17
C VAL A 12 -2.58 1.74 -13.57
N LYS A 13 -3.42 1.15 -12.72
CA LYS A 13 -4.07 -0.14 -12.94
C LYS A 13 -5.60 0.00 -13.00
N ASP A 14 -6.24 -1.02 -13.57
CA ASP A 14 -7.70 -1.15 -13.52
C ASP A 14 -8.19 -1.34 -12.08
N TYR A 15 -9.36 -0.77 -11.76
CA TYR A 15 -9.92 -0.84 -10.41
C TYR A 15 -10.22 -2.28 -9.96
N GLY A 16 -10.51 -3.20 -10.89
CA GLY A 16 -10.70 -4.62 -10.58
C GLY A 16 -9.45 -5.31 -10.02
N ALA A 17 -8.26 -4.76 -10.25
CA ALA A 17 -7.00 -5.31 -9.74
C ALA A 17 -6.82 -5.13 -8.23
N VAL A 18 -7.59 -4.22 -7.58
CA VAL A 18 -7.45 -3.88 -6.16
C VAL A 18 -7.50 -5.11 -5.26
N VAL A 19 -8.39 -6.06 -5.53
CA VAL A 19 -8.52 -7.27 -4.70
C VAL A 19 -7.25 -8.14 -4.80
N SER A 20 -6.72 -8.32 -6.01
CA SER A 20 -5.48 -9.07 -6.23
C SER A 20 -4.29 -8.37 -5.56
N ASP A 21 -4.21 -7.04 -5.68
CA ASP A 21 -3.14 -6.27 -5.07
C ASP A 21 -3.21 -6.31 -3.52
N VAL A 22 -4.41 -6.33 -2.94
CA VAL A 22 -4.60 -6.52 -1.49
C VAL A 22 -4.16 -7.90 -1.03
N LEU A 23 -4.42 -8.96 -1.80
CA LEU A 23 -3.93 -10.30 -1.49
C LEU A 23 -2.40 -10.38 -1.56
N LEU A 24 -1.78 -9.73 -2.56
CA LEU A 24 -0.33 -9.62 -2.66
C LEU A 24 0.26 -8.76 -1.53
N LEU A 25 -0.45 -7.74 -1.08
CA LEU A 25 -0.04 -6.90 0.05
C LEU A 25 -0.04 -7.72 1.35
N ALA A 26 -1.10 -8.51 1.58
CA ALA A 26 -1.20 -9.43 2.72
C ALA A 26 -0.08 -10.49 2.74
N SER A 27 0.32 -10.98 1.56
CA SER A 27 1.39 -11.97 1.41
C SER A 27 2.79 -11.35 1.33
N ARG A 28 2.91 -10.02 1.39
CA ARG A 28 4.16 -9.25 1.27
C ARG A 28 4.87 -9.43 -0.07
N GLN A 29 4.10 -9.69 -1.12
CA GLN A 29 4.58 -9.87 -2.49
C GLN A 29 4.15 -8.75 -3.41
N LEU A 30 3.44 -7.73 -2.90
CA LEU A 30 3.15 -6.52 -3.66
C LEU A 30 4.44 -5.70 -3.81
N ILE A 31 5.12 -5.88 -4.93
CA ILE A 31 6.38 -5.22 -5.26
C ILE A 31 6.09 -4.13 -6.30
N CYS A 32 6.59 -2.91 -6.09
CA CYS A 32 6.51 -1.87 -7.11
C CYS A 32 7.52 -2.17 -8.23
N THR A 33 7.10 -2.03 -9.49
CA THR A 33 7.97 -2.24 -10.65
C THR A 33 9.17 -1.29 -10.69
N SER A 34 9.10 -0.15 -9.98
CA SER A 34 10.23 0.77 -9.78
C SER A 34 11.36 0.20 -8.91
N ASP A 35 11.05 -0.76 -8.04
CA ASP A 35 11.99 -1.32 -7.06
C ASP A 35 12.87 -2.44 -7.65
N VAL A 36 12.60 -2.85 -8.90
CA VAL A 36 13.34 -3.92 -9.60
C VAL A 36 14.81 -3.54 -9.83
N LYS A 37 15.15 -2.25 -9.84
CA LYS A 37 16.56 -1.80 -9.93
C LYS A 37 17.36 -2.04 -8.64
N SER A 38 16.71 -2.40 -7.54
CA SER A 38 17.33 -2.60 -6.23
C SER A 38 17.44 -4.07 -5.83
N GLN A 39 17.10 -5.01 -6.72
CA GLN A 39 17.01 -6.44 -6.34
C GLN A 39 18.31 -7.23 -6.47
N THR A 40 19.39 -6.67 -7.02
CA THR A 40 20.63 -7.45 -7.17
C THR A 40 21.48 -7.46 -5.91
N GLU A 41 21.40 -6.43 -5.07
CA GLU A 41 22.15 -6.41 -3.83
C GLU A 41 21.32 -5.68 -2.77
N VAL A 42 21.37 -6.24 -1.56
CA VAL A 42 21.04 -5.59 -0.29
C VAL A 42 19.56 -5.31 0.03
N GLN A 43 18.99 -5.60 1.21
CA GLN A 43 19.44 -6.02 2.55
C GLN A 43 18.19 -6.71 3.18
N LYS A 44 18.24 -7.86 3.85
CA LYS A 44 18.70 -8.01 5.24
C LYS A 44 18.59 -6.75 6.11
N TYR A 45 17.53 -5.97 5.96
CA TYR A 45 17.19 -4.90 6.90
C TYR A 45 16.04 -5.32 7.79
N GLU A 46 16.45 -5.63 9.01
CA GLU A 46 15.69 -5.53 10.25
C GLU A 46 14.50 -6.48 10.40
N GLU A 47 14.83 -7.62 11.01
CA GLU A 47 13.95 -8.57 11.70
C GLU A 47 12.95 -7.96 12.72
N ASN A 48 12.85 -6.62 12.86
CA ASN A 48 12.06 -5.95 13.90
C ASN A 48 11.45 -4.59 13.48
N LYS A 49 11.02 -4.42 12.22
CA LYS A 49 10.20 -3.26 11.84
C LYS A 49 8.76 -3.69 11.54
N HIS A 50 7.84 -3.10 12.30
CA HIS A 50 6.41 -3.38 12.32
C HIS A 50 5.82 -3.30 10.90
N ASN A 51 5.63 -4.46 10.27
CA ASN A 51 5.01 -4.58 8.93
C ASN A 51 3.49 -4.43 9.04
N LEU A 52 3.04 -3.26 9.49
CA LEU A 52 1.64 -2.95 9.66
C LEU A 52 1.10 -2.26 8.40
N ILE A 53 -0.01 -2.77 7.90
CA ILE A 53 -0.83 -2.20 6.85
C ILE A 53 -1.72 -1.14 7.49
N TRP A 54 -1.46 0.11 7.14
CA TRP A 54 -2.28 1.22 7.60
C TRP A 54 -3.59 1.30 6.80
N MET A 55 -4.70 1.35 7.51
CA MET A 55 -6.03 1.43 6.93
C MET A 55 -6.89 2.47 7.66
N ASP A 56 -7.59 3.30 6.89
CA ASP A 56 -8.53 4.26 7.44
C ASP A 56 -9.91 3.61 7.62
N PRO A 57 -10.40 3.47 8.87
CA PRO A 57 -11.70 2.85 9.13
C PRO A 57 -12.89 3.65 8.59
N GLY A 58 -12.73 4.95 8.33
CA GLY A 58 -13.78 5.80 7.74
C GLY A 58 -13.91 5.67 6.23
N SER A 59 -12.90 5.09 5.55
CA SER A 59 -12.84 5.04 4.08
C SER A 59 -12.70 3.62 3.52
N CYS A 60 -12.22 2.64 4.28
CA CYS A 60 -12.06 1.28 3.80
C CYS A 60 -13.34 0.44 3.94
N CYS A 61 -13.70 -0.28 2.88
CA CYS A 61 -14.79 -1.24 2.94
C CYS A 61 -14.37 -2.56 3.62
N PHE A 62 -15.34 -3.24 4.23
CA PHE A 62 -15.09 -4.50 4.93
C PHE A 62 -14.56 -5.62 4.00
N ALA A 63 -14.92 -5.61 2.72
CA ALA A 63 -14.48 -6.61 1.74
C ALA A 63 -12.96 -6.62 1.53
N LEU A 64 -12.29 -5.46 1.59
CA LEU A 64 -10.83 -5.41 1.52
C LEU A 64 -10.20 -5.79 2.85
N TYR A 65 -10.78 -5.31 3.96
CA TYR A 65 -10.32 -5.63 5.31
C TYR A 65 -10.35 -7.14 5.59
N SER A 66 -11.38 -7.86 5.16
CA SER A 66 -11.50 -9.30 5.39
C SER A 66 -10.44 -10.15 4.69
N ASN A 67 -9.75 -9.59 3.69
CA ASN A 67 -8.64 -10.25 3.00
C ASN A 67 -7.28 -9.99 3.69
N LEU A 68 -7.25 -9.13 4.71
CA LEU A 68 -6.03 -8.77 5.43
C LEU A 68 -5.93 -9.47 6.79
N PRO A 69 -4.72 -9.87 7.21
CA PRO A 69 -4.51 -10.49 8.50
C PRO A 69 -4.60 -9.44 9.63
N SER A 70 -5.48 -9.66 10.61
CA SER A 70 -5.84 -8.63 11.62
C SER A 70 -4.68 -8.20 12.51
N ASP A 71 -3.68 -9.06 12.72
CA ASP A 71 -2.43 -8.77 13.44
C ASP A 71 -1.50 -7.81 12.69
N GLN A 72 -1.74 -7.62 11.39
CA GLN A 72 -0.95 -6.73 10.54
C GLN A 72 -1.71 -5.47 10.16
N VAL A 73 -2.94 -5.23 10.64
CA VAL A 73 -3.71 -4.04 10.25
C VAL A 73 -3.71 -3.01 11.37
N LEU A 74 -3.24 -1.80 11.06
CA LEU A 74 -3.37 -0.63 11.91
C LEU A 74 -4.54 0.24 11.42
N LEU A 75 -5.58 0.34 12.23
CA LEU A 75 -6.77 1.16 11.93
C LEU A 75 -6.58 2.58 12.48
N GLN A 76 -6.32 3.55 11.61
CA GLN A 76 -6.14 4.95 11.98
C GLN A 76 -6.46 5.88 10.79
N GLN A 77 -6.93 7.10 11.05
CA GLN A 77 -7.20 8.08 9.98
C GLN A 77 -5.96 8.39 9.13
N SER A 78 -6.15 8.55 7.83
CA SER A 78 -5.06 8.92 6.90
C SER A 78 -4.45 10.30 7.24
N PRO A 79 -3.13 10.52 7.09
CA PRO A 79 -2.50 11.84 7.25
C PRO A 79 -3.11 12.87 6.30
N LEU A 80 -3.60 12.39 5.16
CA LEU A 80 -4.23 13.23 4.15
C LEU A 80 -5.49 13.91 4.68
N ALA A 81 -6.17 13.33 5.67
CA ALA A 81 -7.35 13.94 6.27
C ALA A 81 -7.01 15.31 6.89
N LEU A 82 -5.90 15.40 7.62
CA LEU A 82 -5.44 16.66 8.21
C LEU A 82 -4.97 17.65 7.13
N ALA A 83 -4.15 17.18 6.19
CA ALA A 83 -3.63 18.02 5.11
C ALA A 83 -4.75 18.61 4.22
N LYS A 84 -5.87 17.89 4.06
CA LYS A 84 -7.06 18.38 3.35
C LYS A 84 -7.95 19.32 4.16
N ALA A 85 -7.91 19.25 5.50
CA ALA A 85 -8.78 20.03 6.36
C ALA A 85 -8.31 21.49 6.51
N ILE A 86 -7.02 21.74 6.32
CA ILE A 86 -6.40 23.06 6.42
C ILE A 86 -6.32 23.67 5.01
N LYS A 87 -6.80 24.91 4.86
CA LYS A 87 -6.78 25.68 3.60
C LYS A 87 -5.63 26.66 3.55
#